data_AF-A0A970NN44-F1
#
_entry.id   AF-A0A970NN44-F1
#
_cell.length_a   1.000
_cell.length_b   1.000
_cell.length_c   1.000
_cell.angle_alpha   90.00
_cell.angle_beta   90.00
_cell.angle_gamma   90.00
#
_symmetry.space_group_name_H-M   'P 1'
#
loop_
_entity.id
_entity.type
_entity.pdbx_description
1 polymer ?
#
loop_
_entity_poly.entity_id
_entity_poly.type
_entity_poly.pdbx_seq_one_letter_code
_entity_poly.pdbx_strand_id
1 'polypeptide(L)'
;MTSLFSSPGRWLKGNLHTHTTNSDGHLTPAEIGRVYRDAGYDFLAITDHGRFTDPGPVQDAGLVAIPGMECHAGTNAAGELHHVVALGISEAVRVEPEHGLQGLIDAIREANGHAVMAHPYWHGCTSADLLEADGWFALEVYNQVCQAFIARGESSETWDQVLGAGRQVWGLAVDDCHHAGPDIFGGWVWVKTDEPTAPGIMQSLLSGRFYASSGPKILSVERDGDRVRVRCSPAQTIALIGKGSSGHACHAPVGELIEEAVLDWGRARDYVRLVVRDERGRGAWCNPKFV
;
A
#
# COMPACT_ATOMS: atom_id res chain seq x y z
N MET A 1 16.77 -19.60 -12.12
CA MET A 1 15.66 -18.64 -12.31
C MET A 1 14.57 -18.82 -11.26
N THR A 2 14.41 -17.84 -10.36
CA THR A 2 13.41 -17.81 -9.28
C THR A 2 12.43 -16.68 -9.57
N SER A 3 11.12 -16.99 -9.66
CA SER A 3 10.09 -15.96 -9.78
C SER A 3 9.80 -15.35 -8.40
N LEU A 4 9.83 -14.02 -8.33
CA LEU A 4 9.44 -13.27 -7.13
C LEU A 4 7.92 -13.26 -6.93
N PHE A 5 7.16 -13.71 -7.94
CA PHE A 5 5.72 -13.92 -7.90
C PHE A 5 5.35 -15.42 -7.94
N SER A 6 6.21 -16.29 -7.40
CA SER A 6 6.03 -17.75 -7.41
C SER A 6 4.94 -18.28 -6.46
N SER A 7 4.42 -17.45 -5.54
CA SER A 7 3.34 -17.86 -4.63
C SER A 7 2.13 -18.46 -5.38
N PRO A 8 1.48 -19.49 -4.84
CA PRO A 8 0.29 -20.08 -5.45
C PRO A 8 -0.89 -19.09 -5.45
N GLY A 9 -1.93 -19.43 -6.21
CA GLY A 9 -3.17 -18.66 -6.25
C GLY A 9 -3.28 -17.66 -7.39
N ARG A 10 -4.36 -16.88 -7.35
CA ARG A 10 -4.69 -15.85 -8.36
C ARG A 10 -4.41 -14.45 -7.83
N TRP A 11 -4.26 -13.51 -8.74
CA TRP A 11 -4.19 -12.09 -8.39
C TRP A 11 -5.58 -11.56 -8.09
N LEU A 12 -5.72 -10.87 -6.96
CA LEU A 12 -6.90 -10.13 -6.54
C LEU A 12 -6.53 -8.64 -6.47
N LYS A 13 -7.36 -7.78 -7.06
CA LYS A 13 -7.23 -6.32 -6.96
C LYS A 13 -8.01 -5.83 -5.75
N GLY A 14 -7.42 -4.97 -4.92
CA GLY A 14 -8.15 -4.39 -3.80
C GLY A 14 -7.66 -3.03 -3.36
N ASN A 15 -8.54 -2.31 -2.69
CA ASN A 15 -8.23 -1.06 -2.00
C ASN A 15 -8.31 -1.27 -0.48
N LEU A 16 -7.39 -0.64 0.24
CA LEU A 16 -7.17 -0.86 1.68
C LEU A 16 -7.46 0.37 2.54
N HIS A 17 -7.90 1.48 1.93
CA HIS A 17 -8.22 2.73 2.63
C HIS A 17 -9.45 3.36 1.97
N THR A 18 -10.61 3.33 2.64
CA THR A 18 -11.91 3.78 2.10
C THR A 18 -12.82 4.28 3.20
N HIS A 19 -13.46 5.42 2.96
CA HIS A 19 -14.38 6.09 3.86
C HIS A 19 -15.82 5.98 3.36
N THR A 20 -16.76 5.96 4.30
CA THR A 20 -18.19 5.84 4.04
C THR A 20 -18.97 6.90 4.81
N THR A 21 -20.29 6.91 4.64
CA THR A 21 -21.21 7.76 5.42
C THR A 21 -21.16 7.54 6.93
N ASN A 22 -20.42 6.53 7.41
CA ASN A 22 -20.25 6.26 8.83
C ASN A 22 -19.13 7.11 9.47
N SER A 23 -18.22 7.70 8.68
CA SER A 23 -17.42 8.87 9.08
C SER A 23 -17.77 10.10 8.23
N ASP A 24 -17.08 10.27 7.12
CA ASP A 24 -17.01 11.49 6.31
C ASP A 24 -16.96 11.19 4.81
N GLY A 25 -17.08 9.91 4.42
CA GLY A 25 -17.35 9.52 3.05
C GLY A 25 -18.80 9.82 2.65
N HIS A 26 -19.03 9.89 1.34
CA HIS A 26 -20.32 10.29 0.76
C HIS A 26 -21.21 9.11 0.37
N LEU A 27 -20.65 7.90 0.32
CA LEU A 27 -21.36 6.69 -0.06
C LEU A 27 -21.49 5.74 1.12
N THR A 28 -22.64 5.08 1.24
CA THR A 28 -22.83 4.04 2.25
C THR A 28 -21.89 2.86 1.98
N PRO A 29 -21.59 2.01 2.98
CA PRO A 29 -20.77 0.80 2.78
C PRO A 29 -21.27 -0.09 1.61
N ALA A 30 -22.59 -0.20 1.44
CA ALA A 30 -23.17 -0.96 0.33
C ALA A 30 -22.96 -0.28 -1.04
N GLU A 31 -23.07 1.04 -1.11
CA GLU A 31 -22.90 1.80 -2.36
C GLU A 31 -21.45 1.79 -2.82
N ILE A 32 -20.50 2.09 -1.92
CA ILE A 32 -19.08 2.09 -2.27
C ILE A 32 -18.62 0.67 -2.65
N GLY A 33 -19.13 -0.36 -1.98
CA GLY A 33 -18.88 -1.75 -2.35
C GLY A 33 -19.33 -2.07 -3.78
N ARG A 34 -20.51 -1.58 -4.21
CA ARG A 34 -20.98 -1.73 -5.60
C ARG A 34 -20.07 -1.00 -6.59
N VAL A 35 -19.67 0.24 -6.27
CA VAL A 35 -18.78 1.05 -7.11
C VAL A 35 -17.44 0.33 -7.37
N TYR A 36 -16.81 -0.20 -6.33
CA TYR A 36 -15.54 -0.94 -6.47
C TYR A 36 -15.70 -2.27 -7.21
N ARG A 37 -16.76 -3.03 -6.92
CA ARG A 37 -17.07 -4.27 -7.67
C ARG A 37 -17.22 -3.99 -9.16
N ASP A 38 -18.00 -2.98 -9.52
CA ASP A 38 -18.27 -2.64 -10.92
C ASP A 38 -17.01 -2.13 -11.64
N ALA A 39 -16.03 -1.62 -10.89
CA ALA A 39 -14.69 -1.27 -11.38
C ALA A 39 -13.70 -2.45 -11.41
N GLY A 40 -14.14 -3.67 -11.11
CA GLY A 40 -13.34 -4.90 -11.19
C GLY A 40 -12.36 -5.09 -10.03
N TYR A 41 -12.69 -4.57 -8.85
CA TYR A 41 -12.00 -4.93 -7.61
C TYR A 41 -12.57 -6.24 -7.06
N ASP A 42 -11.74 -6.97 -6.32
CA ASP A 42 -12.07 -8.24 -5.67
C ASP A 42 -12.29 -8.08 -4.16
N PHE A 43 -11.66 -7.08 -3.55
CA PHE A 43 -11.76 -6.81 -2.12
C PHE A 43 -11.65 -5.32 -1.78
N LEU A 44 -12.18 -4.97 -0.62
CA LEU A 44 -12.21 -3.60 -0.11
C LEU A 44 -12.11 -3.59 1.41
N ALA A 45 -11.26 -2.73 1.96
CA ALA A 45 -11.29 -2.38 3.38
C ALA A 45 -12.15 -1.13 3.61
N ILE A 46 -12.99 -1.17 4.65
CA ILE A 46 -13.68 0.02 5.18
C ILE A 46 -12.90 0.50 6.40
N THR A 47 -12.47 1.75 6.36
CA THR A 47 -11.54 2.33 7.34
C THR A 47 -12.04 3.70 7.82
N ASP A 48 -13.34 3.80 8.11
CA ASP A 48 -13.95 5.05 8.61
C ASP A 48 -13.18 5.63 9.81
N HIS A 49 -13.06 6.96 9.86
CA HIS A 49 -12.32 7.64 10.91
C HIS A 49 -12.90 7.35 12.31
N GLY A 50 -12.06 6.76 13.17
CA GLY A 50 -12.38 6.51 14.58
C GLY A 50 -13.60 5.60 14.81
N ARG A 51 -14.06 4.89 13.78
CA ARG A 51 -15.25 4.04 13.86
C ARG A 51 -15.00 2.67 13.23
N PHE A 52 -15.26 1.63 14.03
CA PHE A 52 -15.43 0.28 13.51
C PHE A 52 -16.78 0.17 12.80
N THR A 53 -16.74 0.13 11.47
CA THR A 53 -17.92 -0.07 10.62
C THR A 53 -18.08 -1.53 10.26
N ASP A 54 -19.30 -2.03 10.33
CA ASP A 54 -19.63 -3.38 9.84
C ASP A 54 -19.32 -3.50 8.34
N PRO A 55 -18.39 -4.39 7.94
CA PRO A 55 -18.04 -4.59 6.54
C PRO A 55 -19.06 -5.46 5.78
N GLY A 56 -20.08 -6.01 6.46
CA GLY A 56 -21.12 -6.86 5.89
C GLY A 56 -21.76 -6.32 4.61
N PRO A 57 -22.16 -5.03 4.51
CA PRO A 57 -22.77 -4.51 3.30
C PRO A 57 -21.82 -4.47 2.08
N VAL A 58 -20.50 -4.39 2.29
CA VAL A 58 -19.49 -4.55 1.22
C VAL A 58 -19.40 -6.00 0.78
N GLN A 59 -19.49 -6.93 1.74
CA GLN A 59 -19.51 -8.37 1.46
C GLN A 59 -20.74 -8.77 0.66
N ASP A 60 -21.92 -8.23 1.02
CA ASP A 60 -23.18 -8.42 0.31
C ASP A 60 -23.16 -7.79 -1.10
N ALA A 61 -22.34 -6.75 -1.30
CA ALA A 61 -22.08 -6.18 -2.60
C ALA A 61 -21.17 -7.06 -3.48
N GLY A 62 -20.65 -8.18 -2.99
CA GLY A 62 -19.90 -9.16 -3.77
C GLY A 62 -18.39 -9.00 -3.77
N LEU A 63 -17.84 -8.18 -2.87
CA LEU A 63 -16.40 -8.07 -2.62
C LEU A 63 -16.01 -8.87 -1.38
N VAL A 64 -14.76 -9.29 -1.26
CA VAL A 64 -14.23 -9.70 0.04
C VAL A 64 -14.05 -8.45 0.90
N ALA A 65 -14.73 -8.38 2.03
CA ALA A 65 -14.69 -7.20 2.89
C ALA A 65 -13.66 -7.36 4.02
N ILE A 66 -12.76 -6.39 4.17
CA ILE A 66 -11.75 -6.37 5.23
C ILE A 66 -12.21 -5.36 6.30
N PRO A 67 -12.43 -5.78 7.56
CA PRO A 67 -12.74 -4.84 8.63
C PRO A 67 -11.52 -3.96 8.92
N GLY A 68 -11.76 -2.68 9.12
CA GLY A 68 -10.70 -1.72 9.39
C GLY A 68 -11.22 -0.46 10.07
N MET A 69 -10.29 0.43 10.38
CA MET A 69 -10.56 1.74 10.96
C MET A 69 -9.35 2.64 10.75
N GLU A 70 -9.55 3.87 10.32
CA GLU A 70 -8.47 4.86 10.38
C GLU A 70 -8.46 5.52 11.77
N CYS A 71 -7.30 5.43 12.42
CA CYS A 71 -7.08 5.84 13.79
C CYS A 71 -6.10 7.02 13.84
N HIS A 72 -6.23 7.86 14.88
CA HIS A 72 -5.39 9.03 15.04
C HIS A 72 -4.87 9.13 16.48
N ALA A 73 -3.55 9.25 16.65
CA ALA A 73 -2.94 9.43 17.98
C ALA A 73 -1.53 10.01 17.91
N GLY A 74 -1.07 10.60 19.02
CA GLY A 74 0.24 11.23 19.10
C GLY A 74 0.36 12.44 18.19
N THR A 75 1.51 13.12 18.24
CA THR A 75 1.76 14.31 17.43
C THR A 75 3.14 14.17 16.78
N ASN A 76 3.18 14.31 15.46
CA ASN A 76 4.41 14.25 14.70
C ASN A 76 5.23 15.55 14.81
N ALA A 77 6.43 15.58 14.24
CA ALA A 77 7.29 16.76 14.22
C ALA A 77 6.67 18.00 13.55
N ALA A 78 5.64 17.83 12.72
CA ALA A 78 4.89 18.92 12.09
C ALA A 78 3.75 19.48 12.95
N GLY A 79 3.48 18.89 14.12
CA GLY A 79 2.38 19.29 15.01
C GLY A 79 1.04 18.67 14.65
N GLU A 80 1.00 17.72 13.72
CA GLU A 80 -0.22 17.01 13.27
C GLU A 80 -0.34 15.65 13.96
N LEU A 81 -1.56 15.12 14.04
CA LEU A 81 -1.78 13.76 14.53
C LEU A 81 -1.18 12.73 13.55
N HIS A 82 -0.73 11.59 14.05
CA HIS A 82 -0.44 10.47 13.16
C HIS A 82 -1.73 9.85 12.64
N HIS A 83 -1.76 9.52 11.35
CA HIS A 83 -2.82 8.74 10.76
C HIS A 83 -2.37 7.29 10.58
N VAL A 84 -3.12 6.36 11.15
CA VAL A 84 -2.81 4.92 11.11
C VAL A 84 -4.05 4.14 10.71
N VAL A 85 -3.97 3.44 9.58
CA VAL A 85 -5.02 2.50 9.16
C VAL A 85 -4.81 1.18 9.89
N ALA A 86 -5.82 0.76 10.65
CA ALA A 86 -5.90 -0.54 11.27
C ALA A 86 -6.63 -1.52 10.32
N LEU A 87 -5.99 -2.62 9.94
CA LEU A 87 -6.56 -3.65 9.07
C LEU A 87 -6.78 -4.97 9.80
N GLY A 88 -7.90 -5.63 9.53
CA GLY A 88 -8.22 -6.95 10.07
C GLY A 88 -8.62 -6.94 11.55
N ILE A 89 -9.02 -5.78 12.08
CA ILE A 89 -9.45 -5.63 13.47
C ILE A 89 -10.76 -6.40 13.75
N SER A 90 -10.92 -6.90 14.96
CA SER A 90 -12.14 -7.57 15.43
C SER A 90 -13.10 -6.66 16.21
N GLU A 91 -12.62 -5.49 16.63
CA GLU A 91 -13.39 -4.50 17.38
C GLU A 91 -12.83 -3.09 17.18
N ALA A 92 -13.54 -2.08 17.68
CA ALA A 92 -13.09 -0.69 17.60
C ALA A 92 -11.81 -0.47 18.42
N VAL A 93 -10.78 0.09 17.77
CA VAL A 93 -9.55 0.48 18.46
C VAL A 93 -9.82 1.76 19.23
N ARG A 94 -9.43 1.80 20.50
CA ARG A 94 -9.52 3.01 21.33
C ARG A 94 -8.18 3.25 21.98
N VAL A 95 -7.69 4.47 21.85
CA VAL A 95 -6.43 4.89 22.45
C VAL A 95 -6.61 6.28 23.02
N GLU A 96 -6.21 6.44 24.28
CA GLU A 96 -6.16 7.76 24.90
C GLU A 96 -4.99 8.57 24.31
N PRO A 97 -5.15 9.87 24.02
CA PRO A 97 -4.16 10.67 23.28
C PRO A 97 -2.74 10.63 23.86
N GLU A 98 -2.59 10.48 25.17
CA GLU A 98 -1.31 10.43 25.89
C GLU A 98 -0.45 9.21 25.54
N HIS A 99 -1.02 8.15 24.95
CA HIS A 99 -0.26 6.95 24.60
C HIS A 99 0.47 7.05 23.25
N GLY A 100 0.23 8.13 22.50
CA GLY A 100 0.98 8.44 21.27
C GLY A 100 0.88 7.39 20.17
N LEU A 101 1.83 7.42 19.23
CA LEU A 101 1.87 6.51 18.08
C LEU A 101 2.06 5.04 18.49
N GLN A 102 3.00 4.77 19.40
CA GLN A 102 3.28 3.39 19.85
C GLN A 102 2.07 2.78 20.56
N GLY A 103 1.40 3.53 21.45
CA GLY A 103 0.21 3.04 22.13
C GLY A 103 -0.96 2.78 21.17
N LEU A 104 -1.08 3.57 20.10
CA LEU A 104 -2.07 3.29 19.06
C LEU A 104 -1.77 1.97 18.33
N ILE A 105 -0.51 1.73 17.97
CA ILE A 105 -0.12 0.46 17.31
C ILE A 105 -0.36 -0.74 18.24
N ASP A 106 -0.05 -0.60 19.53
CA ASP A 106 -0.32 -1.65 20.52
C ASP A 106 -1.83 -1.91 20.67
N ALA A 107 -2.67 -0.87 20.71
CA ALA A 107 -4.12 -1.00 20.75
C ALA A 107 -4.70 -1.65 19.48
N ILE A 108 -4.13 -1.36 18.30
CA ILE A 108 -4.48 -2.04 17.05
C ILE A 108 -4.20 -3.54 17.15
N ARG A 109 -3.04 -3.92 17.69
CA ARG A 109 -2.66 -5.33 17.90
C ARG A 109 -3.59 -6.02 18.88
N GLU A 110 -3.96 -5.35 19.97
CA GLU A 110 -4.92 -5.88 20.97
C GLU A 110 -6.30 -6.16 20.35
N ALA A 111 -6.72 -5.34 19.38
CA ALA A 111 -7.92 -5.57 18.57
C ALA A 111 -7.71 -6.60 17.44
N ASN A 112 -6.65 -7.42 17.49
CA ASN A 112 -6.24 -8.41 16.47
C ASN A 112 -5.90 -7.83 15.08
N GLY A 113 -5.72 -6.51 14.99
CA GLY A 113 -5.43 -5.81 13.76
C GLY A 113 -3.94 -5.66 13.46
N HIS A 114 -3.68 -5.07 12.31
CA HIS A 114 -2.34 -4.76 11.83
C HIS A 114 -2.26 -3.31 11.39
N ALA A 115 -1.24 -2.59 11.86
CA ALA A 115 -1.08 -1.16 11.63
C ALA A 115 -0.39 -0.86 10.29
N VAL A 116 -0.97 0.07 9.54
CA VAL A 116 -0.42 0.69 8.33
C VAL A 116 -0.26 2.18 8.58
N MET A 117 0.93 2.72 8.31
CA MET A 117 1.17 4.16 8.38
C MET A 117 0.52 4.84 7.16
N ALA A 118 -0.56 5.60 7.39
CA ALA A 118 -1.36 6.19 6.32
C ALA A 118 -0.69 7.45 5.78
N HIS A 119 -0.72 7.63 4.46
CA HIS A 119 -0.27 8.80 3.70
C HIS A 119 0.71 9.76 4.41
N PRO A 120 1.94 9.33 4.76
CA PRO A 120 2.81 10.11 5.65
C PRO A 120 3.08 11.53 5.14
N TYR A 121 3.22 11.69 3.81
CA TYR A 121 3.47 12.99 3.24
C TYR A 121 2.33 13.99 3.45
N TRP A 122 1.06 13.58 3.53
CA TRP A 122 -0.09 14.49 3.69
C TRP A 122 -0.03 15.35 4.94
N HIS A 123 0.22 14.74 6.09
CA HIS A 123 0.23 15.40 7.40
C HIS A 123 1.66 15.67 7.91
N GLY A 124 2.66 15.59 7.02
CA GLY A 124 4.05 15.95 7.34
C GLY A 124 4.78 14.95 8.23
N CYS A 125 4.32 13.70 8.30
CA CYS A 125 5.00 12.64 9.03
C CYS A 125 6.30 12.24 8.30
N THR A 126 7.42 12.35 9.01
CA THR A 126 8.76 12.06 8.49
C THR A 126 9.18 10.63 8.82
N SER A 127 10.24 10.15 8.18
CA SER A 127 10.83 8.86 8.54
C SER A 127 11.33 8.83 9.99
N ALA A 128 11.76 9.96 10.55
CA ALA A 128 12.18 10.03 11.94
C ALA A 128 11.02 9.72 12.87
N ASP A 129 9.85 10.33 12.63
CA ASP A 129 8.64 10.04 13.42
C ASP A 129 8.23 8.56 13.29
N LEU A 130 8.26 8.01 12.07
CA LEU A 130 7.91 6.59 11.84
C LEU A 130 8.87 5.60 12.51
N LEU A 131 10.12 5.98 12.72
CA LEU A 131 11.13 5.14 13.36
C LEU A 131 11.00 5.10 14.89
N GLU A 132 10.25 6.02 15.50
CA GLU A 132 9.99 6.06 16.94
C GLU A 132 9.06 4.93 17.43
N ALA A 133 8.32 4.30 16.52
CA ALA A 133 7.39 3.24 16.83
C ALA A 133 7.67 1.93 16.08
N ASP A 134 7.25 0.83 16.70
CA ASP A 134 7.44 -0.55 16.27
C ASP A 134 6.09 -1.26 16.12
N GLY A 135 6.08 -2.36 15.36
CA GLY A 135 4.91 -3.24 15.23
C GLY A 135 3.93 -2.90 14.09
N TRP A 136 4.25 -1.91 13.26
CA TRP A 136 3.55 -1.65 12.01
C TRP A 136 4.20 -2.40 10.84
N PHE A 137 3.41 -2.85 9.87
CA PHE A 137 3.90 -3.76 8.82
C PHE A 137 4.00 -3.12 7.44
N ALA A 138 3.35 -1.98 7.22
CA ALA A 138 3.36 -1.30 5.94
C ALA A 138 3.12 0.21 6.08
N LEU A 139 3.43 0.94 5.02
CA LEU A 139 3.05 2.34 4.86
C LEU A 139 2.46 2.58 3.46
N GLU A 140 1.68 3.63 3.32
CA GLU A 140 1.16 4.08 2.03
C GLU A 140 2.24 4.82 1.24
N VAL A 141 2.80 4.15 0.24
CA VAL A 141 3.76 4.76 -0.70
C VAL A 141 3.05 5.60 -1.74
N TYR A 142 1.77 5.32 -1.97
CA TYR A 142 0.89 6.12 -2.81
C TYR A 142 -0.52 6.24 -2.21
N ASN A 143 -1.07 7.45 -2.20
CA ASN A 143 -2.44 7.73 -1.77
C ASN A 143 -3.13 8.67 -2.77
N GLN A 144 -4.30 8.26 -3.29
CA GLN A 144 -4.99 8.98 -4.36
C GLN A 144 -5.63 10.29 -3.88
N VAL A 145 -6.33 10.34 -2.73
CA VAL A 145 -6.85 11.61 -2.17
C VAL A 145 -5.74 12.64 -2.08
N CYS A 146 -4.64 12.24 -1.46
CA CYS A 146 -3.51 13.13 -1.21
C CYS A 146 -2.91 13.66 -2.52
N GLN A 147 -2.80 12.80 -3.53
CA GLN A 147 -2.34 13.19 -4.85
C GLN A 147 -3.33 14.11 -5.57
N ALA A 148 -4.60 13.76 -5.57
CA ALA A 148 -5.63 14.43 -6.35
C ALA A 148 -5.95 15.82 -5.81
N PHE A 149 -5.87 16.01 -4.49
CA PHE A 149 -6.34 17.25 -3.86
C PHE A 149 -5.22 18.28 -3.76
N ILE A 150 -4.01 17.88 -3.34
CA ILE A 150 -2.89 18.82 -3.12
C ILE A 150 -1.52 18.26 -3.54
N ALA A 151 -1.48 17.22 -4.39
CA ALA A 151 -0.24 16.64 -4.91
C ALA A 151 0.75 16.13 -3.84
N ARG A 152 0.23 15.62 -2.72
CA ARG A 152 1.03 15.03 -1.61
C ARG A 152 0.89 13.52 -1.51
N GLY A 153 0.60 12.84 -2.62
CA GLY A 153 0.26 11.41 -2.60
C GLY A 153 1.43 10.45 -2.73
N GLU A 154 2.69 10.89 -2.74
CA GLU A 154 3.85 10.01 -2.93
C GLU A 154 4.72 9.99 -1.67
N SER A 155 5.09 8.81 -1.20
CA SER A 155 5.95 8.63 -0.01
C SER A 155 7.00 7.54 -0.21
N SER A 156 7.45 7.30 -1.44
CA SER A 156 8.51 6.32 -1.72
C SER A 156 9.82 6.71 -1.05
N GLU A 157 10.13 8.01 -0.96
CA GLU A 157 11.34 8.48 -0.28
C GLU A 157 11.30 8.15 1.22
N THR A 158 10.18 8.45 1.89
CA THR A 158 9.98 8.09 3.30
C THR A 158 10.10 6.59 3.50
N TRP A 159 9.55 5.78 2.59
CA TRP A 159 9.71 4.32 2.63
C TRP A 159 11.17 3.90 2.51
N ASP A 160 11.91 4.46 1.55
CA ASP A 160 13.33 4.14 1.32
C ASP A 160 14.21 4.51 2.51
N GLN A 161 13.90 5.60 3.20
CA GLN A 161 14.58 6.02 4.43
C GLN A 161 14.33 5.03 5.57
N VAL A 162 13.08 4.60 5.76
CA VAL A 162 12.72 3.61 6.79
C VAL A 162 13.33 2.24 6.49
N LEU A 163 13.30 1.78 5.24
CA LEU A 163 13.97 0.55 4.80
C LEU A 163 15.49 0.65 4.99
N GLY A 164 16.09 1.81 4.67
CA GLY A 164 17.52 2.09 4.84
C GLY A 164 17.99 2.09 6.30
N ALA A 165 17.08 2.39 7.23
CA ALA A 165 17.26 2.27 8.68
C ALA A 165 17.09 0.83 9.20
N GLY A 166 16.79 -0.14 8.31
CA GLY A 166 16.72 -1.56 8.63
C GLY A 166 15.32 -2.07 8.99
N ARG A 167 14.28 -1.24 8.93
CA ARG A 167 12.90 -1.70 9.13
C ARG A 167 12.46 -2.57 7.94
N GLN A 168 11.78 -3.68 8.24
CA GLN A 168 11.27 -4.59 7.22
C GLN A 168 9.76 -4.42 7.05
N VAL A 169 9.37 -3.45 6.23
CA VAL A 169 7.97 -3.02 6.06
C VAL A 169 7.61 -2.93 4.58
N TRP A 170 6.32 -3.11 4.28
CA TRP A 170 5.79 -3.10 2.92
C TRP A 170 5.29 -1.73 2.47
N GLY A 171 5.06 -1.59 1.17
CA GLY A 171 4.56 -0.36 0.55
C GLY A 171 3.22 -0.58 -0.11
N LEU A 172 2.21 0.19 0.27
CA LEU A 172 0.84 0.10 -0.26
C LEU A 172 0.53 1.30 -1.17
N ALA A 173 -0.26 1.06 -2.20
CA ALA A 173 -0.94 2.12 -2.93
C ALA A 173 -2.44 1.98 -2.66
N VAL A 174 -3.09 3.07 -2.29
CA VAL A 174 -4.49 3.10 -1.91
C VAL A 174 -5.20 4.32 -2.47
N ASP A 175 -6.53 4.28 -2.42
CA ASP A 175 -7.35 5.42 -2.83
C ASP A 175 -7.56 6.44 -1.71
N ASP A 176 -7.88 5.95 -0.50
CA ASP A 176 -8.40 6.80 0.60
C ASP A 176 -9.74 7.46 0.20
N CYS A 177 -10.57 6.71 -0.52
CA CYS A 177 -11.73 7.28 -1.20
C CYS A 177 -12.80 7.79 -0.21
N HIS A 178 -13.26 9.03 -0.42
CA HIS A 178 -14.36 9.66 0.32
C HIS A 178 -15.57 9.95 -0.57
N HIS A 179 -15.34 10.43 -1.80
CA HIS A 179 -16.38 11.05 -2.65
C HIS A 179 -16.73 10.23 -3.89
N ALA A 180 -15.94 9.20 -4.21
CA ALA A 180 -15.97 8.52 -5.52
C ALA A 180 -15.79 9.50 -6.71
N GLY A 181 -14.99 10.54 -6.50
CA GLY A 181 -14.66 11.58 -7.46
C GLY A 181 -13.22 11.45 -7.94
N PRO A 182 -12.37 12.49 -7.83
CA PRO A 182 -10.97 12.39 -8.21
C PRO A 182 -10.13 11.55 -7.22
N ASP A 183 -10.73 11.10 -6.11
CA ASP A 183 -10.12 10.34 -5.03
C ASP A 183 -10.25 8.80 -5.16
N ILE A 184 -10.78 8.30 -6.27
CA ILE A 184 -11.04 6.87 -6.46
C ILE A 184 -10.30 6.28 -7.67
N PHE A 185 -9.96 5.00 -7.59
CA PHE A 185 -9.27 4.22 -8.63
C PHE A 185 -7.90 4.77 -9.05
N GLY A 186 -7.24 5.47 -8.13
CA GLY A 186 -5.89 5.97 -8.29
C GLY A 186 -4.83 5.08 -7.69
N GLY A 187 -5.13 4.36 -6.60
CA GLY A 187 -4.19 3.47 -5.93
C GLY A 187 -4.84 2.15 -5.52
N TRP A 188 -4.11 1.05 -5.68
CA TRP A 188 -4.56 -0.27 -5.24
C TRP A 188 -3.39 -1.24 -5.05
N VAL A 189 -3.69 -2.39 -4.46
CA VAL A 189 -2.78 -3.53 -4.40
C VAL A 189 -3.28 -4.68 -5.26
N TRP A 190 -2.33 -5.44 -5.82
CA TRP A 190 -2.56 -6.75 -6.41
C TRP A 190 -2.05 -7.80 -5.43
N VAL A 191 -2.95 -8.56 -4.80
CA VAL A 191 -2.63 -9.60 -3.82
C VAL A 191 -2.68 -10.97 -4.48
N LYS A 192 -1.69 -11.84 -4.24
CA LYS A 192 -1.66 -13.20 -4.77
C LYS A 192 -2.03 -14.22 -3.69
N THR A 193 -3.20 -14.83 -3.82
CA THR A 193 -3.74 -15.80 -2.85
C THR A 193 -4.58 -16.88 -3.52
N ASP A 194 -4.56 -18.09 -2.98
CA ASP A 194 -5.48 -19.19 -3.28
C ASP A 194 -6.70 -19.21 -2.36
N GLU A 195 -6.67 -18.38 -1.30
CA GLU A 195 -7.75 -18.20 -0.35
C GLU A 195 -8.34 -16.78 -0.49
N PRO A 196 -9.38 -16.57 -1.32
CA PRO A 196 -10.02 -15.27 -1.52
C PRO A 196 -10.99 -14.96 -0.37
N THR A 197 -10.46 -14.92 0.86
CA THR A 197 -11.15 -14.58 2.11
C THR A 197 -10.41 -13.42 2.77
N ALA A 198 -11.04 -12.71 3.71
CA ALA A 198 -10.35 -11.64 4.43
C ALA A 198 -9.08 -12.15 5.17
N PRO A 199 -9.11 -13.30 5.89
CA PRO A 199 -7.89 -13.89 6.46
C PRO A 199 -6.81 -14.24 5.42
N GLY A 200 -7.18 -14.86 4.30
CA GLY A 200 -6.22 -15.25 3.26
C GLY A 200 -5.57 -14.05 2.56
N ILE A 201 -6.34 -12.98 2.35
CA ILE A 201 -5.83 -11.70 1.82
C ILE A 201 -4.89 -11.04 2.84
N MET A 202 -5.30 -10.95 4.11
CA MET A 202 -4.45 -10.39 5.18
C MET A 202 -3.14 -11.17 5.34
N GLN A 203 -3.19 -12.51 5.32
CA GLN A 203 -1.98 -13.34 5.37
C GLN A 203 -1.06 -13.06 4.16
N SER A 204 -1.62 -12.87 2.98
CA SER A 204 -0.86 -12.56 1.77
C SER A 204 -0.24 -11.17 1.82
N LEU A 205 -0.94 -10.18 2.38
CA LEU A 205 -0.38 -8.84 2.65
C LEU A 205 0.77 -8.91 3.64
N LEU A 206 0.58 -9.55 4.79
CA LEU A 206 1.59 -9.66 5.84
C LEU A 206 2.85 -10.41 5.38
N SER A 207 2.70 -11.42 4.52
CA SER A 207 3.82 -12.17 3.93
C SER A 207 4.42 -11.54 2.66
N GLY A 208 3.95 -10.35 2.27
CA GLY A 208 4.49 -9.62 1.13
C GLY A 208 4.17 -10.24 -0.23
N ARG A 209 3.13 -11.08 -0.33
CA ARG A 209 2.66 -11.73 -1.58
C ARG A 209 1.76 -10.79 -2.39
N PHE A 210 2.23 -9.59 -2.64
CA PHE A 210 1.49 -8.58 -3.38
C PHE A 210 2.44 -7.57 -4.03
N TYR A 211 1.90 -6.69 -4.87
CA TYR A 211 2.56 -5.45 -5.26
C TYR A 211 1.54 -4.30 -5.31
N ALA A 212 2.00 -3.07 -5.07
CA ALA A 212 1.18 -1.86 -5.13
C ALA A 212 1.20 -1.26 -6.53
N SER A 213 0.13 -0.58 -6.94
CA SER A 213 0.05 0.10 -8.24
C SER A 213 -0.92 1.28 -8.23
N SER A 214 -0.58 2.31 -9.00
CA SER A 214 -1.47 3.39 -9.43
C SER A 214 -1.74 3.39 -10.93
N GLY A 215 -1.37 2.32 -11.64
CA GLY A 215 -1.56 2.21 -13.09
C GLY A 215 -0.85 1.00 -13.70
N PRO A 216 0.50 0.97 -13.68
CA PRO A 216 1.27 -0.10 -14.31
C PRO A 216 0.94 -1.49 -13.75
N LYS A 217 0.93 -2.50 -14.63
CA LYS A 217 0.84 -3.92 -14.24
C LYS A 217 2.22 -4.55 -14.31
N ILE A 218 2.59 -5.32 -13.28
CA ILE A 218 3.82 -6.12 -13.29
C ILE A 218 3.42 -7.55 -13.63
N LEU A 219 3.88 -8.04 -14.77
CA LEU A 219 3.49 -9.33 -15.34
C LEU A 219 4.40 -10.46 -14.84
N SER A 220 5.71 -10.22 -14.81
CA SER A 220 6.65 -11.15 -14.19
C SER A 220 7.90 -10.44 -13.67
N VAL A 221 8.50 -11.02 -12.65
CA VAL A 221 9.79 -10.62 -12.08
C VAL A 221 10.58 -11.90 -11.80
N GLU A 222 11.58 -12.16 -12.63
CA GLU A 222 12.30 -13.43 -12.66
C GLU A 222 13.79 -13.20 -12.46
N ARG A 223 14.35 -13.74 -11.38
CA ARG A 223 15.75 -13.54 -11.00
C ARG A 223 16.60 -14.76 -11.34
N ASP A 224 17.76 -14.53 -11.95
CA ASP A 224 18.79 -15.54 -12.20
C ASP A 224 20.16 -14.99 -11.80
N GLY A 225 20.67 -15.43 -10.64
CA GLY A 225 21.85 -14.83 -10.01
C GLY A 225 21.64 -13.34 -9.75
N ASP A 226 22.53 -12.51 -10.31
CA ASP A 226 22.47 -11.05 -10.21
C ASP A 226 21.70 -10.39 -11.36
N ARG A 227 21.05 -11.16 -12.24
CA ARG A 227 20.19 -10.61 -13.29
C ARG A 227 18.72 -10.78 -12.90
N VAL A 228 17.92 -9.75 -13.08
CA VAL A 228 16.47 -9.83 -12.95
C VAL A 228 15.80 -9.36 -14.22
N ARG A 229 14.96 -10.22 -14.80
CA ARG A 229 14.11 -9.89 -15.93
C ARG A 229 12.74 -9.47 -15.42
N VAL A 230 12.27 -8.33 -15.88
CA VAL A 230 10.98 -7.75 -15.50
C VAL A 230 10.16 -7.59 -16.76
N ARG A 231 8.90 -8.04 -16.73
CA ARG A 231 7.89 -7.74 -17.75
C ARG A 231 6.74 -6.97 -17.12
N CYS A 232 6.27 -5.93 -17.79
CA CYS A 232 5.20 -5.06 -17.31
C CYS A 232 4.33 -4.55 -18.47
N SER A 233 3.27 -3.81 -18.13
CA SER A 233 2.58 -2.94 -19.10
C SER A 233 3.54 -1.85 -19.63
N PRO A 234 3.22 -1.17 -20.75
CA PRO A 234 4.07 -0.11 -21.31
C PRO A 234 4.53 0.91 -20.26
N ALA A 235 5.84 1.11 -20.17
CA ALA A 235 6.50 1.90 -19.14
C ALA A 235 7.57 2.82 -19.73
N GLN A 236 7.78 3.97 -19.09
CA GLN A 236 8.93 4.84 -19.37
C GLN A 236 10.17 4.38 -18.61
N THR A 237 10.02 3.81 -17.42
CA THR A 237 11.14 3.40 -16.57
C THR A 237 10.82 2.12 -15.80
N ILE A 238 11.79 1.21 -15.76
CA ILE A 238 11.80 0.03 -14.90
C ILE A 238 13.09 0.08 -14.09
N ALA A 239 13.01 0.14 -12.76
CA ALA A 239 14.18 0.37 -11.90
C ALA A 239 14.20 -0.50 -10.65
N LEU A 240 15.39 -0.97 -10.29
CA LEU A 240 15.72 -1.48 -8.96
C LEU A 240 16.22 -0.34 -8.09
N ILE A 241 15.68 -0.27 -6.88
CA ILE A 241 16.07 0.66 -5.82
C ILE A 241 16.66 -0.15 -4.67
N GLY A 242 17.81 0.29 -4.15
CA GLY A 242 18.36 -0.14 -2.88
C GLY A 242 18.81 1.05 -2.05
N LYS A 243 19.56 0.80 -0.98
CA LYS A 243 19.96 1.87 -0.05
C LYS A 243 20.86 2.92 -0.69
N GLY A 244 20.58 4.19 -0.38
CA GLY A 244 21.33 5.34 -0.87
C GLY A 244 21.28 5.44 -2.40
N SER A 245 22.41 5.63 -3.05
CA SER A 245 22.50 5.70 -4.52
C SER A 245 22.60 4.33 -5.21
N SER A 246 22.37 3.23 -4.49
CA SER A 246 22.46 1.87 -5.04
C SER A 246 21.19 1.50 -5.80
N GLY A 247 21.34 0.93 -7.00
CA GLY A 247 20.23 0.64 -7.89
C GLY A 247 20.63 0.50 -9.35
N HIS A 248 19.65 0.17 -10.20
CA HIS A 248 19.82 0.08 -11.64
C HIS A 248 18.48 0.34 -12.32
N ALA A 249 18.46 1.25 -13.30
CA ALA A 249 17.28 1.56 -14.08
C ALA A 249 17.50 1.29 -15.58
N CYS A 250 16.42 0.89 -16.25
CA CYS A 250 16.28 0.92 -17.68
C CYS A 250 15.22 1.96 -18.05
N HIS A 251 15.51 2.79 -19.04
CA HIS A 251 14.63 3.85 -19.51
C HIS A 251 14.26 3.60 -20.97
N ALA A 252 13.00 3.87 -21.30
CA ALA A 252 12.59 3.93 -22.70
C ALA A 252 13.30 5.11 -23.41
N PRO A 253 13.65 4.97 -24.70
CA PRO A 253 14.04 6.11 -25.52
C PRO A 253 12.94 7.19 -25.53
N VAL A 254 13.33 8.42 -25.85
CA VAL A 254 12.40 9.55 -25.93
C VAL A 254 11.31 9.25 -26.97
N GLY A 255 10.05 9.29 -26.54
CA GLY A 255 8.88 9.03 -27.41
C GLY A 255 8.52 7.54 -27.55
N GLU A 256 9.23 6.66 -26.85
CA GLU A 256 8.97 5.21 -26.85
C GLU A 256 8.56 4.70 -25.46
N LEU A 257 8.12 3.45 -25.40
CA LEU A 257 7.81 2.74 -24.16
C LEU A 257 8.47 1.36 -24.18
N ILE A 258 8.84 0.86 -23.00
CA ILE A 258 9.36 -0.49 -22.81
C ILE A 258 8.36 -1.34 -22.02
N GLU A 259 8.28 -2.62 -22.37
CA GLU A 259 7.44 -3.61 -21.66
C GLU A 259 8.30 -4.69 -20.97
N GLU A 260 9.61 -4.62 -21.16
CA GLU A 260 10.57 -5.55 -20.59
C GLU A 260 11.91 -4.87 -20.31
N ALA A 261 12.57 -5.25 -19.22
CA ALA A 261 13.96 -4.90 -18.94
C ALA A 261 14.70 -6.04 -18.24
N VAL A 262 16.02 -6.08 -18.42
CA VAL A 262 16.94 -6.90 -17.62
C VAL A 262 17.80 -5.96 -16.79
N LEU A 263 17.71 -6.08 -15.47
CA LEU A 263 18.40 -5.23 -14.51
C LEU A 263 19.44 -6.05 -13.73
N ASP A 264 20.37 -5.33 -13.12
CA ASP A 264 21.47 -5.90 -12.32
C ASP A 264 21.08 -5.79 -10.84
N TRP A 265 20.69 -6.93 -10.28
CA TRP A 265 20.29 -7.09 -8.89
C TRP A 265 21.43 -6.78 -7.92
N GLY A 266 22.67 -7.10 -8.29
CA GLY A 266 23.85 -6.90 -7.45
C GLY A 266 24.22 -5.43 -7.23
N ARG A 267 23.61 -4.51 -8.00
CA ARG A 267 23.81 -3.06 -7.83
C ARG A 267 23.03 -2.43 -6.69
N ALA A 268 22.01 -3.10 -6.16
CA ALA A 268 21.22 -2.63 -5.02
C ALA A 268 21.74 -3.26 -3.72
N ARG A 269 21.84 -2.47 -2.64
CA ARG A 269 22.39 -2.88 -1.34
C ARG A 269 21.37 -2.79 -0.22
N ASP A 270 21.52 -3.64 0.80
CA ASP A 270 20.70 -3.83 2.01
C ASP A 270 19.26 -4.31 1.72
N TYR A 271 18.57 -3.66 0.79
CA TYR A 271 17.32 -4.12 0.22
C TYR A 271 17.28 -3.86 -1.28
N VAL A 272 16.44 -4.60 -1.98
CA VAL A 272 16.16 -4.42 -3.41
C VAL A 272 14.66 -4.41 -3.60
N ARG A 273 14.11 -3.31 -4.12
CA ARG A 273 12.71 -3.22 -4.57
C ARG A 273 12.62 -2.76 -6.01
N LEU A 274 11.57 -3.20 -6.70
CA LEU A 274 11.29 -2.85 -8.08
C LEU A 274 10.27 -1.71 -8.12
N VAL A 275 10.51 -0.73 -8.98
CA VAL A 275 9.52 0.29 -9.38
C VAL A 275 9.37 0.32 -10.90
N VAL A 276 8.13 0.42 -11.36
CA VAL A 276 7.76 0.66 -12.76
C VAL A 276 7.04 2.00 -12.83
N ARG A 277 7.40 2.86 -13.79
CA ARG A 277 6.72 4.14 -14.05
C ARG A 277 6.20 4.19 -15.48
N ASP A 278 4.92 4.51 -15.65
CA ASP A 278 4.34 4.73 -16.99
C ASP A 278 4.53 6.16 -17.50
N GLU A 279 4.03 6.41 -18.72
CA GLU A 279 4.13 7.72 -19.37
C GLU A 279 3.37 8.86 -18.68
N ARG A 280 2.44 8.51 -17.78
CA ARG A 280 1.64 9.45 -17.01
C ARG A 280 2.23 9.68 -15.60
N GLY A 281 3.40 9.13 -15.32
CA GLY A 281 4.07 9.21 -14.01
C GLY A 281 3.50 8.26 -12.95
N ARG A 282 2.52 7.41 -13.31
CA ARG A 282 1.91 6.45 -12.36
C ARG A 282 2.89 5.31 -12.08
N GLY A 283 2.82 4.75 -10.89
CA GLY A 283 3.81 3.81 -10.36
C GLY A 283 3.27 2.42 -10.10
N ALA A 284 4.12 1.41 -10.16
CA ALA A 284 3.92 0.14 -9.49
C ALA A 284 5.16 -0.22 -8.67
N TRP A 285 4.95 -0.72 -7.46
CA TRP A 285 5.98 -0.95 -6.45
C TRP A 285 5.91 -2.38 -5.95
N CYS A 286 6.99 -3.15 -6.13
CA CYS A 286 7.11 -4.46 -5.49
C CYS A 286 7.63 -4.32 -4.06
N ASN A 287 7.23 -5.27 -3.20
CA ASN A 287 7.80 -5.38 -1.86
C ASN A 287 9.32 -5.61 -1.91
N PRO A 288 10.08 -5.01 -0.99
CA PRO A 288 11.53 -5.16 -0.92
C PRO A 288 11.92 -6.61 -0.63
N LYS A 289 13.08 -6.99 -1.14
CA LYS A 289 13.82 -8.18 -0.75
C LYS A 289 15.09 -7.72 -0.06
N PHE A 290 15.25 -8.11 1.20
CA PHE A 290 16.43 -7.81 2.00
C PHE A 290 17.59 -8.72 1.56
N VAL A 291 18.77 -8.15 1.38
CA VAL A 291 19.97 -8.80 0.81
C VAL A 291 21.15 -8.73 1.77
#